data_AF-A0A3N4ACS4-F1
#
_entry.id   AF-A0A3N4ACS4-F1
#
_cell.length_a   1.000
_cell.length_b   1.000
_cell.length_c   1.000
_cell.angle_alpha   90.00
_cell.angle_beta   90.00
_cell.angle_gamma   90.00
#
_symmetry.space_group_name_H-M   'P 1'
#
loop_
_entity.id
_entity.type
_entity.pdbx_description
1 polymer ?
#
loop_
_entity_poly.entity_id
_entity_poly.type
_entity_poly.pdbx_seq_one_letter_code
_entity_poly.pdbx_strand_id
1 'polypeptide(L)'
;MSSLTARLKYLSFILVWLFVSPAFADLTPEQQTAKERGSILYHQFKAISAEPYLTIAAEAGDSESEFLLAEALRKNNRYMTEEAYYWLEEAARQGMLI
;
A
#
# COMPACT_ATOMS: atom_id res chain seq x y z
N MET A 1 -30.51 -29.60 24.15
CA MET A 1 -29.71 -29.39 22.93
C MET A 1 -28.60 -30.44 22.89
N SER A 2 -28.50 -31.24 21.82
CA SER A 2 -27.50 -32.32 21.73
C SER A 2 -26.09 -31.75 21.48
N SER A 3 -25.06 -32.36 22.07
CA SER A 3 -23.65 -31.95 21.91
C SER A 3 -23.19 -31.90 20.45
N LEU A 4 -23.83 -32.67 19.57
CA LEU A 4 -23.63 -32.66 18.13
C LEU A 4 -23.98 -31.31 17.48
N THR A 5 -25.10 -30.70 17.90
CA THR A 5 -25.54 -29.40 17.36
C THR A 5 -24.63 -28.25 17.78
N ALA A 6 -24.04 -28.33 18.98
CA ALA A 6 -23.03 -27.36 19.43
C ALA A 6 -21.74 -27.49 18.59
N ARG A 7 -21.24 -28.71 18.37
CA ARG A 7 -20.03 -28.95 17.56
C ARG A 7 -20.19 -28.47 16.11
N LEU A 8 -21.35 -28.71 15.51
CA LEU A 8 -21.65 -28.27 14.14
C LEU A 8 -21.65 -26.73 14.03
N LYS A 9 -22.15 -26.03 15.05
CA LYS A 9 -22.12 -24.56 15.13
C LYS A 9 -20.70 -24.02 15.27
N TYR A 10 -19.87 -24.61 16.13
CA TYR A 10 -18.47 -24.18 16.28
C TYR A 10 -17.67 -24.42 14.99
N LEU A 11 -17.88 -25.55 14.32
CA LEU A 11 -17.23 -25.84 13.04
C LEU A 11 -17.64 -24.84 11.96
N SER A 12 -18.94 -24.49 11.90
CA SER A 12 -19.42 -23.44 11.00
C SER A 12 -18.81 -22.07 11.30
N PHE A 13 -18.64 -21.72 12.57
CA PHE A 13 -18.04 -20.44 12.98
C PHE A 13 -16.56 -20.34 12.58
N ILE A 14 -15.81 -21.44 12.74
CA ILE A 14 -14.40 -21.52 12.33
C ILE A 14 -14.26 -21.44 10.80
N LEU A 15 -15.16 -22.10 10.07
CA LEU A 15 -15.14 -22.06 8.61
C LEU A 15 -15.36 -20.66 8.05
N VAL A 16 -16.27 -19.87 8.65
CA VAL A 16 -16.53 -18.49 8.25
C VAL A 16 -15.32 -17.59 8.47
N TRP A 17 -14.57 -17.80 9.57
CA TRP A 17 -13.36 -17.04 9.86
C TRP A 17 -12.20 -17.35 8.91
N LEU A 18 -12.10 -18.58 8.40
CA LEU A 18 -11.07 -18.99 7.44
C LEU A 18 -11.23 -18.36 6.05
N PHE A 19 -12.42 -17.87 5.70
CA PHE A 19 -12.69 -17.23 4.40
C PHE A 19 -12.55 -15.71 4.42
N VAL A 20 -12.27 -15.09 5.58
CA VAL A 20 -11.96 -13.66 5.65
C VAL A 20 -10.49 -13.47 5.25
N SER A 21 -10.24 -13.45 3.94
CA SER A 21 -8.97 -12.95 3.42
C SER A 21 -9.02 -11.42 3.41
N PRO A 22 -7.96 -10.72 3.85
CA PRO A 22 -7.84 -9.30 3.56
C PRO A 22 -7.79 -9.15 2.03
N ALA A 23 -8.79 -8.48 1.46
CA ALA A 23 -8.77 -8.16 0.05
C ALA A 23 -7.69 -7.09 -0.17
N PHE A 24 -6.58 -7.47 -0.78
CA PHE A 24 -5.70 -6.50 -1.41
C PHE A 24 -6.47 -5.94 -2.61
N ALA A 25 -6.76 -4.64 -2.58
CA ALA A 25 -7.35 -3.98 -3.73
C ALA A 25 -6.25 -3.84 -4.79
N ASP A 26 -6.42 -4.53 -5.91
CA ASP A 26 -5.56 -4.29 -7.08
C ASP A 26 -5.74 -2.85 -7.57
N LEU A 27 -4.67 -2.25 -8.07
CA LEU A 27 -4.70 -0.93 -8.67
C LEU A 27 -5.63 -0.91 -9.89
N THR A 28 -6.35 0.20 -10.08
CA THR A 28 -7.04 0.45 -11.35
C THR A 28 -6.02 0.62 -12.48
N PRO A 29 -6.42 0.45 -13.75
CA PRO A 29 -5.53 0.70 -14.89
C PRO A 29 -4.91 2.11 -14.88
N GLU A 30 -5.66 3.11 -14.43
CA GLU A 30 -5.18 4.49 -14.31
C GLU A 30 -4.14 4.63 -13.19
N GLN A 31 -4.37 4.01 -12.03
CA GLN A 31 -3.42 4.00 -10.92
C GLN A 31 -2.13 3.24 -11.29
N GLN A 32 -2.26 2.11 -12.00
CA GLN A 32 -1.12 1.35 -12.51
C GLN A 32 -0.30 2.18 -13.52
N THR A 33 -0.97 2.89 -14.43
CA THR A 33 -0.31 3.80 -15.38
C THR A 33 0.42 4.94 -14.65
N ALA A 34 -0.20 5.49 -13.59
CA ALA A 34 0.41 6.52 -12.76
C ALA A 34 1.65 5.99 -12.02
N LYS A 35 1.57 4.81 -11.40
CA LYS A 35 2.71 4.12 -10.78
C LYS A 35 3.90 4.01 -11.74
N GLU A 36 3.66 3.47 -12.94
CA GLU A 36 4.71 3.31 -13.95
C GLU A 36 5.32 4.64 -14.36
N ARG A 37 4.49 5.67 -14.58
CA ARG A 37 4.97 6.99 -14.95
C ARG A 37 5.79 7.65 -13.84
N GLY A 38 5.31 7.57 -12.60
CA GLY A 38 5.96 8.11 -11.41
C GLY A 38 7.33 7.45 -11.19
N SER A 39 7.38 6.12 -11.23
CA SER A 39 8.63 5.35 -11.09
C SER A 39 9.66 5.72 -12.17
N ILE A 40 9.25 5.79 -13.44
CA ILE A 40 10.14 6.22 -14.54
C ILE A 40 10.72 7.61 -14.28
N LEU A 41 9.89 8.58 -13.87
CA LEU A 41 10.36 9.94 -13.60
C LEU A 41 11.29 10.00 -12.40
N TYR A 42 10.99 9.26 -11.32
CA TYR A 42 11.84 9.18 -10.14
C TYR A 42 13.22 8.62 -10.48
N HIS A 43 13.28 7.51 -11.22
CA HIS A 43 14.54 6.89 -11.66
C HIS A 43 15.32 7.76 -12.68
N GLN A 44 14.66 8.71 -13.34
CA GLN A 44 15.30 9.76 -14.14
C GLN A 44 15.78 10.96 -13.31
N PHE A 45 15.79 10.85 -11.98
CA PHE A 45 16.12 11.93 -11.04
C PHE A 45 15.17 13.15 -11.11
N LYS A 46 13.94 12.95 -11.61
CA LYS A 46 12.91 14.00 -11.71
C LYS A 46 11.90 13.89 -10.57
N ALA A 47 12.38 13.95 -9.33
CA ALA A 47 11.56 13.77 -8.12
C ALA A 47 10.34 14.71 -8.07
N ILE A 48 10.50 15.99 -8.39
CA ILE A 48 9.39 16.97 -8.46
C ILE A 48 8.32 16.53 -9.47
N SER A 49 8.73 16.01 -10.62
CA SER A 49 7.79 15.55 -11.65
C SER A 49 7.15 14.21 -11.33
N ALA A 50 7.82 13.37 -10.53
CA ALA A 50 7.36 12.05 -10.14
C ALA A 50 6.24 12.11 -9.09
N GLU A 51 6.36 13.03 -8.13
CA GLU A 51 5.46 13.22 -7.00
C GLU A 51 3.96 13.07 -7.35
N PRO A 52 3.36 13.84 -8.28
CA PRO A 52 1.92 13.75 -8.54
C PRO A 52 1.47 12.39 -9.09
N TYR A 53 2.35 11.66 -9.78
CA TYR A 53 2.03 10.33 -10.29
C TYR A 53 2.16 9.26 -9.21
N LEU A 54 3.18 9.38 -8.36
CA LEU A 54 3.40 8.48 -7.24
C LEU A 54 2.29 8.63 -6.19
N THR A 55 1.78 9.84 -5.95
CA THR A 55 0.62 10.10 -5.06
C THR A 55 -0.60 9.26 -5.45
N ILE A 56 -0.93 9.17 -6.73
CA ILE A 56 -2.12 8.42 -7.19
C ILE A 56 -2.06 6.94 -6.79
N ALA A 57 -0.88 6.32 -6.90
CA ALA A 57 -0.69 4.92 -6.57
C ALA A 57 -0.44 4.70 -5.06
N ALA A 58 0.24 5.63 -4.39
CA ALA A 58 0.46 5.59 -2.95
C ALA A 58 -0.86 5.72 -2.17
N GLU A 59 -1.76 6.65 -2.57
CA GLU A 59 -3.09 6.78 -1.98
C GLU A 59 -3.98 5.55 -2.22
N ALA A 60 -3.66 4.75 -3.24
CA ALA A 60 -4.30 3.47 -3.51
C ALA A 60 -3.70 2.30 -2.70
N GLY A 61 -2.66 2.56 -1.89
CA GLY A 61 -2.00 1.58 -1.04
C GLY A 61 -0.86 0.81 -1.73
N ASP A 62 -0.33 1.27 -2.86
CA ASP A 62 0.84 0.62 -3.47
C ASP A 62 2.12 0.93 -2.68
N SER A 63 2.58 -0.04 -1.89
CA SER A 63 3.75 0.10 -1.00
C SER A 63 5.03 0.61 -1.70
N GLU A 64 5.27 0.22 -2.95
CA GLU A 64 6.41 0.72 -3.72
C GLU A 64 6.26 2.23 -4.02
N SER A 65 5.07 2.65 -4.44
CA SER A 65 4.76 4.06 -4.69
C SER A 65 4.78 4.90 -3.42
N GLU A 66 4.33 4.36 -2.29
CA GLU A 66 4.45 5.01 -0.97
C GLU A 66 5.93 5.30 -0.62
N PHE A 67 6.81 4.30 -0.75
CA PHE A 67 8.24 4.48 -0.54
C PHE A 67 8.87 5.47 -1.52
N LEU A 68 8.56 5.37 -2.81
CA LEU A 68 9.10 6.28 -3.82
C LEU A 68 8.59 7.72 -3.61
N LEU A 69 7.35 7.90 -3.19
CA LEU A 69 6.76 9.20 -2.88
C LEU A 69 7.49 9.82 -1.68
N ALA A 70 7.71 9.06 -0.61
CA ALA A 70 8.48 9.53 0.53
C ALA A 70 9.87 10.02 0.13
N GLU A 71 10.59 9.24 -0.67
CA GLU A 71 11.92 9.63 -1.13
C GLU A 71 11.88 10.82 -2.09
N ALA A 72 10.85 10.93 -2.93
CA ALA A 72 10.63 12.09 -3.79
C ALA A 72 10.43 13.37 -2.95
N LEU A 73 9.53 13.32 -1.96
CA LEU A 73 9.26 14.42 -1.02
C LEU A 73 10.52 14.82 -0.25
N ARG A 74 11.29 13.85 0.26
CA ARG A 74 12.56 14.10 0.95
C ARG A 74 13.58 14.77 0.04
N LYS A 75 13.71 14.33 -1.22
CA LYS A 75 14.63 14.93 -2.21
C LYS A 75 14.20 16.34 -2.60
N ASN A 76 12.90 16.57 -2.76
CA ASN A 76 12.33 17.88 -3.13
C ASN A 76 12.55 18.90 -2.00
N ASN A 77 12.34 18.50 -0.75
CA ASN A 77 12.54 19.35 0.42
C ASN A 77 14.00 19.44 0.88
N ARG A 78 14.85 18.47 0.50
CA ARG A 78 16.25 18.30 0.93
C ARG A 78 16.42 17.91 2.40
N TYR A 79 15.35 17.51 3.07
CA TYR A 79 15.33 16.97 4.42
C TYR A 79 14.10 16.08 4.58
N MET A 80 14.08 15.27 5.65
CA MET A 80 12.91 14.44 5.97
C MET A 80 11.77 15.33 6.48
N THR A 81 10.60 15.21 5.88
CA THR A 81 9.36 15.87 6.32
C THR A 81 8.45 14.89 7.03
N GLU A 82 7.47 15.39 7.79
CA GLU A 82 6.45 14.54 8.42
C GLU A 82 5.66 13.75 7.38
N GLU A 83 5.37 14.35 6.23
CA GLU A 83 4.68 13.69 5.12
C GLU A 83 5.52 12.57 4.49
N ALA A 84 6.81 12.81 4.25
CA ALA A 84 7.70 11.77 3.75
C ALA A 84 7.82 10.61 4.75
N TYR A 85 7.89 10.93 6.04
CA TYR A 85 7.94 9.91 7.09
C TYR A 85 6.64 9.09 7.17
N TYR A 86 5.48 9.74 7.05
CA TYR A 86 4.19 9.07 6.97
C TYR A 86 4.16 8.00 5.86
N TRP A 87 4.57 8.36 4.64
CA TRP A 87 4.57 7.40 3.53
C TRP A 87 5.59 6.26 3.70
N LEU A 88 6.71 6.49 4.38
CA LEU A 88 7.62 5.40 4.77
C LEU A 88 6.98 4.45 5.78
N GLU A 89 6.24 4.98 6.76
CA GLU A 89 5.52 4.15 7.72
C GLU A 89 4.45 3.30 7.03
N GLU A 90 3.69 3.87 6.08
CA GLU A 90 2.73 3.10 5.28
C GLU A 90 3.40 1.93 4.54
N ALA A 91 4.48 2.22 3.80
CA ALA A 91 5.22 1.19 3.07
C ALA A 91 5.74 0.09 4.02
N ALA A 92 6.29 0.49 5.18
CA ALA A 92 6.78 -0.43 6.20
C ALA A 92 5.67 -1.29 6.81
N ARG A 93 4.46 -0.75 7.02
CA ARG A 93 3.31 -1.52 7.51
C ARG A 93 2.91 -2.64 6.55
N GLN A 94 3.17 -2.45 5.26
CA GLN A 94 2.95 -3.46 4.22
C GLN A 94 4.12 -4.44 4.05
N GLY A 95 5.14 -4.35 4.90
CA GLY A 95 6.29 -5.25 4.91
C GLY A 95 7.44 -4.83 4.01
N MET A 96 7.42 -3.60 3.47
CA MET A 96 8.55 -3.07 2.72
C MET A 96 9.74 -2.85 3.66
N LEU A 97 10.88 -3.44 3.30
CA LEU A 97 12.14 -3.20 3.99
C LEU A 97 12.72 -1.88 3.49
N ILE A 98 12.72 -0.89 4.37
CA ILE A 98 13.15 0.50 4.14
C ILE A 98 14.50 0.80 4.78
#